data_AF-V9IFS6-F1
#
_entry.id   AF-V9IFS6-F1
#
_cell.length_a   1.000
_cell.length_b   1.000
_cell.length_c   1.000
_cell.angle_alpha   90.00
_cell.angle_beta   90.00
_cell.angle_gamma   90.00
#
_symmetry.space_group_name_H-M   'P 1'
#
loop_
_entity.id
_entity.type
_entity.pdbx_description
1 polymer ?
#
loop_
_entity_poly.entity_id
_entity_poly.type
_entity_poly.pdbx_seq_one_letter_code
_entity_poly.pdbx_strand_id
1 'polypeptide(L)'
;MALKSTIDLTCNDYISNFEFDVFTRLFQPWSTLLRNWKILAVTHPGYVAFLTYDEVKARLQKYCSTRPGSYVFRLSCTRLGQWAIGYVTSDGDILQTIPHNKSLCQALLDGYREGL
;
A
#
# COMPACT_ATOMS: atom_id res chain seq x y z
N MET A 1 6.20 -16.41 10.73
CA MET A 1 4.80 -16.47 10.24
C MET A 1 4.41 -15.28 9.36
N ALA A 2 4.74 -14.03 9.72
CA ALA A 2 4.29 -12.83 8.99
C ALA A 2 4.66 -12.78 7.48
N LEU A 3 5.82 -13.30 7.07
CA LEU A 3 6.20 -13.32 5.66
C LEU A 3 5.32 -14.29 4.86
N LYS A 4 5.14 -15.52 5.35
CA LYS A 4 4.27 -16.51 4.71
C LYS A 4 2.85 -15.96 4.54
N SER A 5 2.26 -15.37 5.57
CA SER A 5 0.90 -14.80 5.49
C SER A 5 0.79 -13.60 4.55
N THR A 6 1.91 -12.97 4.16
CA THR A 6 1.90 -11.90 3.15
C THR A 6 1.94 -12.46 1.73
N ILE A 7 2.64 -13.58 1.52
CA ILE A 7 2.83 -14.18 0.19
C ILE A 7 1.69 -15.14 -0.14
N ASP A 8 1.26 -15.95 0.82
CA ASP A 8 0.20 -16.95 0.68
C ASP A 8 -1.17 -16.27 0.65
N LEU A 9 -1.59 -15.85 -0.54
CA LEU A 9 -2.85 -15.15 -0.77
C LEU A 9 -4.04 -16.11 -0.75
N THR A 10 -3.80 -17.39 -1.06
CA THR A 10 -4.81 -18.44 -1.10
C THR A 10 -5.00 -19.18 0.22
N CYS A 11 -4.12 -18.94 1.19
CA CYS A 11 -4.11 -19.56 2.52
C CYS A 11 -4.10 -21.10 2.45
N ASN A 12 -3.38 -21.68 1.49
CA ASN A 12 -3.38 -23.13 1.26
C ASN A 12 -2.06 -23.83 1.62
N ASP A 13 -1.13 -23.12 2.25
CA ASP A 13 0.20 -23.60 2.64
C ASP A 13 1.21 -23.82 1.51
N TYR A 14 0.85 -23.49 0.26
CA TYR A 14 1.74 -23.48 -0.89
C TYR A 14 1.94 -22.05 -1.40
N ILE A 15 3.08 -21.79 -2.03
CA ILE A 15 3.35 -20.53 -2.72
C ILE A 15 3.42 -20.83 -4.22
N SER A 16 2.41 -20.36 -4.94
CA SER A 16 2.39 -20.42 -6.40
C SER A 16 3.34 -19.40 -7.03
N ASN A 17 3.74 -19.64 -8.28
CA ASN A 17 4.49 -18.64 -9.07
C ASN A 17 3.73 -17.32 -9.18
N PHE A 18 2.39 -17.38 -9.19
CA PHE A 18 1.54 -16.20 -9.23
C PHE A 18 1.64 -15.37 -7.95
N GLU A 19 1.53 -16.00 -6.78
CA GLU A 19 1.70 -15.33 -5.48
C GLU A 19 3.10 -14.72 -5.33
N PHE A 20 4.11 -15.43 -5.83
CA PHE A 20 5.48 -14.93 -5.83
C PHE A 20 5.68 -13.72 -6.77
N ASP A 21 5.08 -13.73 -7.97
CA ASP A 21 5.07 -12.56 -8.88
C ASP A 21 4.42 -11.35 -8.20
N VAL A 22 3.24 -11.55 -7.59
CA VAL A 22 2.52 -10.48 -6.88
C VAL A 22 3.40 -9.90 -5.77
N PHE A 23 4.00 -10.75 -4.93
CA PHE A 23 4.86 -10.32 -3.84
C PHE A 23 6.08 -9.53 -4.32
N THR A 24 6.78 -10.03 -5.34
CA THR A 24 8.00 -9.39 -5.86
C THR A 24 7.73 -8.03 -6.50
N ARG A 25 6.59 -7.87 -7.18
CA ARG A 25 6.16 -6.58 -7.76
C ARG A 25 5.78 -5.56 -6.69
N LEU A 26 5.14 -5.99 -5.61
CA LEU A 26 4.74 -5.11 -4.51
C LEU A 26 5.94 -4.55 -3.75
N PHE A 27 6.94 -5.39 -3.46
CA PHE A 27 8.05 -5.03 -2.58
C PHE A 27 9.38 -4.76 -3.32
N GLN A 28 9.32 -4.54 -4.63
CA GLN A 28 10.45 -4.18 -5.49
C GLN A 28 11.31 -3.00 -4.94
N PRO A 29 12.60 -2.92 -5.28
CA PRO A 29 13.36 -3.83 -6.15
C PRO A 29 13.80 -5.12 -5.47
N TRP A 30 14.16 -6.12 -6.28
CA TRP A 30 14.58 -7.46 -5.83
C TRP A 30 15.75 -7.42 -4.82
N SER A 31 16.74 -6.56 -5.06
CA SER A 31 17.93 -6.44 -4.20
C SER A 31 17.63 -6.09 -2.74
N THR A 32 16.48 -5.49 -2.47
CA THR A 32 16.05 -5.08 -1.12
C THR A 32 14.68 -5.62 -0.74
N LEU A 33 14.20 -6.67 -1.42
CA LEU A 33 12.82 -7.16 -1.36
C LEU A 33 12.30 -7.35 0.07
N LEU A 34 13.00 -8.12 0.90
CA LEU A 34 12.57 -8.41 2.27
C LEU A 34 12.69 -7.19 3.19
N ARG A 35 13.65 -6.30 2.93
CA ARG A 35 13.79 -5.05 3.69
C ARG A 35 12.61 -4.13 3.39
N ASN A 36 12.23 -4.01 2.12
CA ASN A 36 11.07 -3.23 1.69
C ASN A 36 9.78 -3.80 2.26
N TRP A 37 9.60 -5.13 2.20
CA TRP A 37 8.48 -5.80 2.86
C TRP A 37 8.40 -5.48 4.34
N LYS A 38 9.50 -5.61 5.08
CA LYS A 38 9.53 -5.33 6.51
C LYS A 38 9.18 -3.87 6.79
N ILE A 39 9.75 -2.93 6.04
CA ILE A 39 9.47 -1.51 6.23
C ILE A 39 7.99 -1.23 5.95
N LEU A 40 7.49 -1.61 4.78
CA LEU A 40 6.18 -1.24 4.29
C LEU A 40 5.04 -2.03 4.94
N ALA A 41 5.14 -3.36 5.06
CA ALA A 41 4.03 -4.20 5.50
C ALA A 41 4.07 -4.57 6.98
N VAL A 42 5.19 -4.35 7.68
CA VAL A 42 5.34 -4.71 9.10
C VAL A 42 5.46 -3.47 9.99
N THR A 43 6.22 -2.45 9.58
CA THR A 43 6.52 -1.31 10.47
C THR A 43 5.83 0.00 10.10
N HIS A 44 5.41 0.17 8.84
CA HIS A 44 4.91 1.46 8.38
C HIS A 44 3.46 1.70 8.87
N PRO A 45 3.17 2.78 9.61
CA PRO A 45 1.85 3.01 10.22
C PRO A 45 0.74 3.29 9.20
N GLY A 46 1.11 3.78 8.02
CA GLY A 46 0.19 3.97 6.89
C GLY A 46 -0.25 2.69 6.19
N TYR A 47 0.36 1.53 6.46
CA TYR A 47 -0.08 0.28 5.84
C TYR A 47 -1.37 -0.23 6.47
N VAL A 48 -2.37 -0.47 5.63
CA VAL A 48 -3.63 -1.09 6.02
C VAL A 48 -3.90 -2.30 5.14
N ALA A 49 -3.79 -3.48 5.73
CA ALA A 49 -4.02 -4.73 5.01
C ALA A 49 -5.53 -4.93 4.72
N PHE A 50 -5.83 -5.46 3.53
CA PHE A 50 -7.16 -5.96 3.14
C PHE A 50 -8.35 -4.97 3.22
N LEU A 51 -8.11 -3.66 3.16
CA LEU A 51 -9.21 -2.69 3.06
C LEU A 51 -9.73 -2.53 1.62
N THR A 52 -11.03 -2.32 1.49
CA THR A 52 -11.70 -1.90 0.26
C THR A 52 -11.53 -0.40 0.02
N TYR A 53 -11.99 0.08 -1.15
CA TYR A 53 -12.01 1.50 -1.46
C TYR A 53 -12.83 2.30 -0.44
N ASP A 54 -14.02 1.81 -0.09
CA ASP A 54 -14.94 2.50 0.81
C ASP A 54 -14.43 2.51 2.25
N GLU A 55 -13.79 1.43 2.71
CA GLU A 55 -13.19 1.39 4.05
C GLU A 55 -12.00 2.35 4.19
N VAL A 56 -11.19 2.53 3.14
CA VAL A 56 -10.15 3.56 3.11
C VAL A 56 -10.77 4.95 3.22
N LYS A 57 -11.85 5.21 2.47
CA LYS A 57 -12.55 6.50 2.53
C LYS A 57 -13.12 6.77 3.92
N ALA A 58 -13.79 5.80 4.53
CA ALA A 58 -14.34 5.92 5.88
C ALA A 58 -13.25 6.15 6.93
N ARG A 59 -12.08 5.52 6.77
CA ARG A 59 -10.93 5.71 7.67
C ARG A 59 -10.34 7.12 7.57
N LEU A 60 -10.22 7.65 6.35
CA LEU A 60 -9.65 8.98 6.10
C LEU A 60 -10.63 10.12 6.38
N GLN A 61 -11.95 9.85 6.37
CA GLN A 61 -13.00 10.86 6.60
C GLN A 61 -12.81 11.67 7.89
N LYS A 62 -12.26 11.03 8.93
CA LYS A 62 -11.99 11.65 10.24
C LYS A 62 -10.91 12.73 10.19
N TYR A 63 -10.08 12.71 9.15
CA TYR A 63 -8.94 13.61 8.98
C TYR A 63 -9.19 14.73 7.96
N CYS A 64 -10.26 14.64 7.16
CA CYS A 64 -10.64 15.62 6.14
C CYS A 64 -10.58 17.08 6.61
N SER A 65 -11.13 17.35 7.79
CA SER A 65 -11.25 18.73 8.30
C SER A 65 -10.08 19.18 9.17
N THR A 66 -9.18 18.27 9.57
CA THR A 66 -8.18 18.56 10.62
C THR A 66 -6.75 18.34 10.18
N ARG A 67 -6.51 17.46 9.19
CA ARG A 67 -5.17 17.02 8.80
C ARG A 67 -5.09 16.68 7.31
N PRO A 68 -5.04 17.70 6.42
CA PRO A 68 -4.59 17.50 5.05
C PRO A 68 -3.24 16.76 5.01
N GLY A 69 -3.07 15.91 4.00
CA GLY A 69 -1.93 15.01 3.84
C GLY A 69 -1.97 13.72 4.66
N SER A 70 -3.06 13.47 5.41
CA SER A 70 -3.26 12.17 6.03
C SER A 70 -3.43 11.10 4.96
N TYR A 71 -2.61 10.05 5.00
CA TYR A 71 -2.62 8.98 4.00
C TYR A 71 -2.59 7.58 4.60
N VAL A 72 -3.08 6.63 3.83
CA VAL A 72 -2.90 5.19 4.04
C VAL A 72 -2.64 4.50 2.71
N PHE A 73 -1.98 3.35 2.72
CA PHE A 73 -1.81 2.53 1.52
C PHE A 73 -2.13 1.07 1.79
N ARG A 74 -2.55 0.40 0.73
CA ARG A 74 -3.01 -0.97 0.76
C ARG A 74 -2.72 -1.71 -0.53
N LEU A 75 -2.85 -3.02 -0.47
CA LEU A 75 -2.87 -3.88 -1.65
C LEU A 75 -4.12 -3.55 -2.49
N SER A 76 -3.97 -3.47 -3.81
CA SER A 76 -5.12 -3.33 -4.71
C SER A 76 -5.81 -4.67 -4.92
N CYS A 77 -7.11 -4.74 -4.63
CA CYS A 77 -7.92 -5.95 -4.81
C CYS A 77 -8.26 -6.22 -6.28
N THR A 78 -8.31 -5.18 -7.12
CA THR A 78 -8.66 -5.29 -8.55
C THR A 78 -7.44 -5.38 -9.46
N ARG A 79 -6.25 -5.03 -8.94
CA ARG A 79 -4.98 -5.07 -9.68
C ARG A 79 -3.89 -5.67 -8.81
N LEU A 80 -3.86 -6.99 -8.72
CA LEU A 80 -2.87 -7.71 -7.92
C LEU A 80 -1.44 -7.37 -8.37
N GLY A 81 -0.55 -7.21 -7.38
CA GLY A 81 0.81 -6.73 -7.60
C GLY A 81 0.95 -5.20 -7.66
N GLN A 82 -0.12 -4.45 -7.38
CA GLN A 82 -0.10 -2.99 -7.30
C GLN A 82 -0.60 -2.48 -5.95
N TRP A 83 -0.10 -1.31 -5.56
CA TRP A 83 -0.53 -0.59 -4.39
C TRP A 83 -1.64 0.41 -4.73
N ALA A 84 -2.52 0.66 -3.79
CA ALA A 84 -3.44 1.79 -3.80
C ALA A 84 -3.11 2.69 -2.60
N ILE A 85 -2.95 3.98 -2.84
CA ILE A 85 -2.68 4.99 -1.81
C ILE A 85 -3.91 5.89 -1.72
N GLY A 86 -4.53 5.97 -0.55
CA GLY A 86 -5.56 6.96 -0.24
C GLY A 86 -4.98 8.09 0.58
N TYR A 87 -5.32 9.33 0.25
CA TYR A 87 -4.86 10.51 0.97
C TYR A 87 -5.93 11.61 1.01
N VAL A 88 -5.78 12.50 1.99
CA VAL A 88 -6.63 13.69 2.17
C VAL A 88 -5.93 14.87 1.50
N THR A 89 -6.60 15.49 0.53
CA THR A 89 -6.13 16.68 -0.17
C THR A 89 -6.17 17.93 0.71
N SER A 90 -5.52 19.01 0.26
CA SER A 90 -5.55 20.33 0.91
C SER A 90 -6.96 20.89 1.07
N ASP A 91 -7.87 20.54 0.15
CA ASP A 91 -9.26 20.98 0.16
C ASP A 91 -10.16 20.10 1.05
N GLY A 92 -9.60 19.06 1.68
CA GLY A 92 -10.32 18.14 2.57
C GLY A 92 -10.99 16.96 1.86
N ASP A 93 -10.85 16.85 0.54
CA ASP A 93 -11.34 15.70 -0.23
C ASP A 93 -10.43 14.47 -0.07
N ILE A 94 -11.01 13.28 -0.21
CA ILE A 94 -10.27 12.01 -0.17
C ILE A 94 -10.12 11.48 -1.58
N LEU A 95 -8.87 11.29 -2.01
CA LEU A 95 -8.52 10.69 -3.29
C LEU A 95 -7.77 9.37 -3.08
N GLN A 96 -7.90 8.45 -4.03
CA GLN A 96 -7.08 7.23 -4.08
C GLN A 96 -6.39 7.13 -5.44
N THR A 97 -5.12 6.77 -5.43
CA THR A 97 -4.29 6.62 -6.63
C THR A 97 -3.55 5.28 -6.62
N ILE A 98 -3.22 4.78 -7.81
CA ILE A 98 -2.39 3.58 -8.01
C ILE A 98 -1.08 4.04 -8.64
N PRO A 99 0.07 3.94 -7.94
CA PRO A 99 1.36 4.29 -8.52
C PRO A 99 1.67 3.42 -9.73
N HIS A 100 2.02 4.05 -10.85
CA HIS A 100 2.44 3.39 -12.07
C HIS A 100 3.95 3.52 -12.27
N ASN A 101 4.60 2.43 -12.70
CA ASN A 101 6.02 2.37 -13.07
C ASN A 101 7.01 2.87 -11.99
N LYS A 102 6.64 2.80 -10.71
CA LYS A 102 7.53 3.13 -9.58
C LYS A 102 7.27 2.23 -8.38
N SER A 103 8.29 2.08 -7.52
CA SER A 103 8.13 1.38 -6.25
C SER A 103 7.25 2.20 -5.29
N LEU A 104 6.60 1.54 -4.33
CA LEU A 104 5.80 2.25 -3.32
C LEU A 104 6.67 3.22 -2.51
N CYS A 105 7.89 2.82 -2.13
CA CYS A 105 8.80 3.70 -1.41
C CYS A 105 9.05 5.01 -2.18
N GLN A 106 9.28 4.94 -3.49
CA GLN A 106 9.47 6.13 -4.31
C GLN A 106 8.19 6.97 -4.40
N ALA A 107 7.03 6.33 -4.60
CA ALA A 107 5.75 7.02 -4.64
C ALA A 107 5.46 7.81 -3.35
N LEU A 108 5.78 7.23 -2.18
CA LEU A 108 5.61 7.90 -0.89
C LEU A 108 6.59 9.07 -0.70
N LEU A 109 7.84 8.92 -1.15
CA LEU A 109 8.83 10.01 -1.10
C LEU A 109 8.46 11.16 -2.03
N ASP A 110 7.95 10.86 -3.23
CA ASP A 110 7.48 11.86 -4.19
C ASP A 110 6.28 12.62 -3.59
N GLY A 111 5.28 11.92 -3.06
CA GLY A 111 4.11 12.54 -2.43
C GLY A 111 4.48 13.45 -1.26
N TYR A 112 5.41 13.02 -0.41
CA TYR A 112 5.91 13.86 0.68
C TYR A 112 6.59 15.16 0.18
N ARG A 113 7.33 15.09 -0.94
CA ARG A 113 7.99 16.26 -1.54
C ARG A 113 6.99 17.21 -2.20
N GLU A 114 5.91 16.68 -2.73
CA GLU A 114 4.82 17.44 -3.36
C GLU A 114 3.88 18.08 -2.32
N GLY A 115 4.04 17.76 -1.03
CA GLY A 115 3.21 18.30 0.05
C GLY A 115 1.81 17.66 0.11
N LEU A 116 1.68 16.45 -0.43
CA LEU A 116 0.48 15.63 -0.39
C LEU A 116 0.34 14.82 0.90
#